data_AF-A0A819CC89-F1
#
_entry.id   AF-A0A819CC89-F1
#
_cell.length_a   1.000
_cell.length_b   1.000
_cell.length_c   1.000
_cell.angle_alpha   90.00
_cell.angle_beta   90.00
_cell.angle_gamma   90.00
#
_symmetry.space_group_name_H-M   'P 1'
#
loop_
_entity.id
_entity.type
_entity.pdbx_description
1 polymer ?
#
loop_
_entity_poly.entity_id
_entity_poly.type
_entity_poly.pdbx_seq_one_letter_code
_entity_poly.pdbx_strand_id
1 'polypeptide(L)'
;MQIITVGFVYAVYENEESVHKILHTCSTKTDRTLDDGRCEYYLDVYSQRANSRRKSIQIIPWFVEDSQWIAEGDYTSNGYGNWEQRLNSTECINRTVFVGALHGMMTAYALARICHELFGDVEYAAIDTDRNKYPIGSGRVVFVNAHSYYAAVTANYLMIECDKFCKVIQIDPYVSDNVPCTGNNGQWCSNMGQYFCRSLKCMKYYCATCWDLNSNHLTTQTNECEPPAMVHKPLMRNARTA
;
A
#
# COMPACT_ATOMS: atom_id res chain seq x y z
N MET A 1 -10.73 29.43 21.19
CA MET A 1 -10.24 28.25 20.44
C MET A 1 -11.17 28.05 19.26
N GLN A 2 -10.80 28.53 18.08
CA GLN A 2 -11.64 28.43 16.87
C GLN A 2 -11.37 27.06 16.24
N ILE A 3 -12.35 26.16 16.33
CA ILE A 3 -12.29 24.88 15.61
C ILE A 3 -12.40 25.23 14.12
N ILE A 4 -11.25 25.25 13.43
CA ILE A 4 -11.23 25.31 11.97
C ILE A 4 -11.61 23.90 11.52
N THR A 5 -12.87 23.70 11.13
CA THR A 5 -13.27 22.48 10.44
C THR A 5 -12.56 22.46 9.09
N VAL A 6 -11.52 21.63 8.96
CA VAL A 6 -10.85 21.38 7.69
C VAL A 6 -11.77 20.49 6.86
N GLY A 7 -12.21 20.98 5.72
CA GLY A 7 -13.05 20.24 4.78
C GLY A 7 -12.28 19.98 3.49
N PHE A 8 -12.46 18.80 2.91
CA PHE A 8 -11.91 18.43 1.62
C PHE A 8 -13.05 17.91 0.73
N VAL A 9 -12.86 18.04 -0.58
CA VAL A 9 -13.76 17.51 -1.59
C VAL A 9 -12.92 16.87 -2.67
N TYR A 10 -13.47 15.82 -3.27
CA TYR A 10 -12.88 15.13 -4.40
C TYR A 10 -13.65 15.51 -5.66
N ALA A 11 -12.92 15.72 -6.75
CA ALA A 11 -13.48 15.95 -8.07
C ALA A 11 -12.80 15.02 -9.08
N VAL A 12 -13.60 14.30 -9.86
CA VAL A 12 -13.15 13.46 -10.96
C VAL A 12 -13.67 14.08 -12.24
N TYR A 13 -12.76 14.31 -13.19
CA TYR A 13 -13.07 14.87 -14.50
C TYR A 13 -12.97 13.77 -15.55
N GLU A 14 -13.88 13.77 -16.51
CA GLU A 14 -13.83 12.84 -17.65
C GLU A 14 -12.71 13.20 -18.63
N ASN A 15 -12.41 14.49 -18.77
CA ASN A 15 -11.47 15.03 -19.76
C ASN A 15 -10.27 15.68 -19.08
N GLU A 16 -9.06 15.23 -19.42
CA GLU A 16 -7.79 15.79 -18.92
C GLU A 16 -7.66 17.30 -19.19
N GLU A 17 -8.16 17.77 -20.34
CA GLU A 17 -8.15 19.20 -20.70
C GLU A 17 -8.91 20.06 -19.67
N SER A 18 -9.93 19.52 -19.01
CA SER A 18 -10.67 20.24 -17.96
C SER A 18 -9.83 20.41 -16.70
N VAL A 19 -8.98 19.43 -16.39
CA VAL A 19 -8.01 19.50 -15.28
C VAL A 19 -6.95 20.55 -15.61
N HIS A 20 -6.40 20.54 -16.83
CA HIS A 20 -5.44 21.57 -17.25
C HIS A 20 -6.04 22.98 -17.18
N LYS A 21 -7.29 23.17 -17.64
CA LYS A 21 -7.99 24.47 -17.56
C LYS A 21 -8.08 24.98 -16.12
N ILE A 22 -8.48 24.15 -15.14
CA ILE A 22 -8.56 24.59 -13.75
C ILE A 22 -7.17 24.90 -13.17
N LEU A 23 -6.16 24.06 -13.46
CA LEU A 23 -4.79 24.29 -13.00
C LEU A 23 -4.20 25.58 -13.56
N HIS A 24 -4.50 25.93 -14.82
CA HIS A 24 -4.08 27.21 -15.42
C HIS A 24 -4.73 28.44 -14.79
N THR A 25 -5.91 28.30 -14.18
CA THR A 25 -6.55 29.40 -13.43
C THR A 25 -6.01 29.56 -12.02
N CYS A 26 -5.28 28.56 -11.52
CA CYS A 26 -4.72 28.59 -10.18
C CYS A 26 -3.51 29.52 -10.11
N SER A 27 -3.35 30.19 -8.98
CA SER A 27 -2.07 30.78 -8.61
C SER A 27 -1.08 29.66 -8.25
N THR A 28 0.13 29.73 -8.78
CA THR A 28 1.22 28.81 -8.43
C THR A 28 2.20 29.49 -7.50
N LYS A 29 2.63 28.78 -6.45
CA LYS A 29 3.76 29.21 -5.64
C LYS A 29 5.04 28.65 -6.23
N THR A 30 5.79 29.48 -6.95
CA THR A 30 7.06 29.11 -7.59
C THR A 30 8.22 29.02 -6.60
N ASP A 31 8.07 29.55 -5.37
CA ASP A 31 9.09 29.50 -4.31
C ASP A 31 9.12 28.15 -3.55
N ARG A 32 8.14 27.28 -3.80
CA ARG A 32 7.97 25.96 -3.17
C ARG A 32 7.73 24.91 -4.25
N THR A 33 8.72 24.70 -5.10
CA THR A 33 8.79 23.46 -5.89
C THR A 33 8.84 22.30 -4.93
N LEU A 34 7.94 21.33 -5.11
CA LEU A 34 7.99 20.05 -4.40
C LEU A 34 9.29 19.32 -4.77
N ASP A 35 9.68 18.35 -3.96
CA ASP A 35 10.91 17.56 -4.19
C ASP A 35 10.93 16.86 -5.55
N ASP A 36 9.77 16.70 -6.18
CA ASP A 36 9.58 16.14 -7.53
C ASP A 36 9.53 17.22 -8.64
N GLY A 37 9.81 18.47 -8.32
CA GLY A 37 9.80 19.61 -9.25
C GLY A 37 8.43 20.20 -9.54
N ARG A 38 7.34 19.69 -8.94
CA ARG A 38 5.97 20.17 -9.20
C ARG A 38 5.59 21.39 -8.35
N CYS A 39 4.61 22.15 -8.83
CA CYS A 39 4.11 23.36 -8.17
C CYS A 39 2.91 23.08 -7.27
N GLU A 40 2.72 23.91 -6.25
CA GLU A 40 1.46 23.96 -5.50
C GLU A 40 0.45 24.89 -6.20
N TYR A 41 -0.79 24.42 -6.34
CA TYR A 41 -1.87 25.16 -6.98
C TYR A 41 -2.88 25.67 -5.95
N TYR A 42 -3.21 26.95 -6.02
CA TYR A 42 -4.21 27.57 -5.16
C TYR A 42 -5.26 28.30 -5.99
N LEU A 43 -6.53 28.04 -5.69
CA LEU A 43 -7.68 28.66 -6.32
C LEU A 43 -8.45 29.49 -5.30
N ASP A 44 -8.80 30.72 -5.66
CA ASP A 44 -9.63 31.55 -4.82
C ASP A 44 -11.11 31.38 -5.15
N VAL A 45 -11.88 30.98 -4.14
CA VAL A 45 -13.32 30.74 -4.24
C VAL A 45 -14.11 31.70 -3.38
N TYR A 46 -15.30 32.06 -3.87
CA TYR A 46 -16.25 32.95 -3.22
C TYR A 46 -17.51 32.15 -2.90
N SER A 47 -17.99 32.21 -1.66
CA SER A 47 -19.31 31.63 -1.34
C SER A 47 -20.40 32.64 -1.63
N GLN A 48 -21.51 32.17 -2.19
CA GLN A 48 -22.71 32.98 -2.45
C GLN A 48 -23.46 33.39 -1.18
N ARG A 49 -23.06 32.90 0.00
CA ARG A 49 -23.66 33.32 1.28
C ARG A 49 -23.30 34.77 1.61
N ALA A 50 -24.29 35.55 2.02
CA ALA A 50 -24.09 36.92 2.50
C ALA A 50 -23.01 36.94 3.59
N ASN A 51 -22.04 37.88 3.47
CA ASN A 51 -20.87 38.04 4.34
C ASN A 51 -19.77 36.95 4.25
N SER A 52 -19.75 36.09 3.23
CA SER A 52 -18.63 35.17 3.06
C SER A 52 -17.37 35.88 2.56
N ARG A 53 -16.26 35.61 3.24
CA ARG A 53 -14.92 36.05 2.81
C ARG A 53 -14.41 35.16 1.67
N ARG A 54 -13.50 35.71 0.85
CA ARG A 54 -12.68 34.96 -0.12
C ARG A 54 -11.95 33.84 0.63
N LYS A 55 -12.00 32.62 0.09
CA LYS A 55 -11.24 31.48 0.61
C LYS A 55 -10.26 31.05 -0.45
N SER A 56 -8.99 30.99 -0.10
CA SER A 56 -7.98 30.34 -0.95
C SER A 56 -7.98 28.86 -0.62
N ILE A 57 -8.29 28.02 -1.59
CA ILE A 57 -8.28 26.56 -1.46
C ILE A 57 -7.07 25.99 -2.21
N GLN A 58 -6.48 24.95 -1.66
CA GLN A 58 -5.42 24.21 -2.35
C GLN A 58 -6.05 23.21 -3.31
N ILE A 59 -5.53 23.15 -4.52
CA ILE A 59 -5.85 22.13 -5.51
C ILE A 59 -4.65 21.17 -5.59
N ILE A 60 -4.91 19.88 -5.38
CA ILE A 60 -3.89 18.83 -5.43
C ILE A 60 -4.29 17.88 -6.56
N PRO A 61 -3.72 18.02 -7.77
CA PRO A 61 -3.98 17.09 -8.86
C PRO A 61 -3.36 15.73 -8.56
N TRP A 62 -4.06 14.67 -8.98
CA TRP A 62 -3.51 13.32 -9.01
C TRP A 62 -2.97 13.04 -10.41
N PHE A 63 -1.70 12.67 -10.50
CA PHE A 63 -1.09 12.28 -11.76
C PHE A 63 -1.13 10.76 -11.86
N VAL A 64 -1.68 10.24 -12.97
CA VAL A 64 -1.87 8.79 -13.14
C VAL A 64 -0.53 8.05 -13.13
N GLU A 65 0.54 8.68 -13.60
CA GLU A 65 1.91 8.16 -13.55
C GLU A 65 2.44 7.95 -12.13
N ASP A 66 1.95 8.68 -11.12
CA ASP A 66 2.34 8.48 -9.72
C ASP A 66 1.77 7.19 -9.12
N SER A 67 0.88 6.49 -9.83
CA SER A 67 0.27 5.25 -9.35
C SER A 67 1.23 4.08 -9.31
N GLN A 68 2.34 4.13 -10.06
CA GLN A 68 3.28 3.02 -10.18
C GLN A 68 4.72 3.53 -10.23
N TRP A 69 5.62 2.76 -9.63
CA TRP A 69 7.05 2.97 -9.72
C TRP A 69 7.75 1.62 -9.90
N ILE A 70 8.77 1.61 -10.76
CA ILE A 70 9.57 0.43 -11.09
C ILE A 70 11.04 0.84 -10.94
N ALA A 71 11.85 0.01 -10.28
CA ALA A 71 13.27 0.27 -10.10
C ALA A 71 14.03 0.31 -11.43
N GLU A 72 14.92 1.29 -11.56
CA GLU A 72 15.86 1.36 -12.68
C GLU A 72 16.88 0.20 -12.56
N GLY A 73 17.01 -0.61 -13.60
CA GLY A 73 17.92 -1.76 -13.58
C GLY A 73 17.26 -3.14 -13.64
N ASP A 74 15.93 -3.22 -13.55
CA ASP A 74 15.17 -4.45 -13.81
C ASP A 74 15.08 -4.73 -15.34
N TYR A 75 16.25 -4.82 -15.96
CA TYR A 75 16.45 -5.25 -17.33
C TYR A 75 16.53 -6.78 -17.35
N THR A 76 15.42 -7.48 -17.11
CA THR A 76 15.29 -8.84 -17.63
C THR A 76 15.16 -8.75 -19.15
N SER A 77 16.26 -8.45 -19.85
CA SER A 77 16.57 -8.66 -21.28
C SER A 77 15.50 -8.42 -22.37
N ASN A 78 14.33 -7.87 -22.08
CA ASN A 78 13.21 -7.78 -23.03
C ASN A 78 12.34 -6.51 -22.90
N GLY A 79 12.72 -5.52 -22.07
CA GLY A 79 12.01 -4.24 -21.95
C GLY A 79 10.60 -4.41 -21.37
N TYR A 80 10.26 -3.70 -20.29
CA TYR A 80 8.92 -3.80 -19.70
C TYR A 80 8.44 -5.25 -19.56
N GLY A 81 9.22 -6.12 -18.91
CA GLY A 81 8.73 -7.45 -18.56
C GLY A 81 7.37 -7.27 -17.89
N ASN A 82 6.35 -8.02 -18.35
CA ASN A 82 4.97 -7.77 -17.95
C ASN A 82 4.82 -7.87 -16.43
N TRP A 83 4.85 -6.72 -15.74
CA TRP A 83 4.75 -6.65 -14.29
C TRP A 83 3.45 -7.25 -13.79
N GLU A 84 2.37 -7.19 -14.57
CA GLU A 84 1.11 -7.87 -14.23
C GLU A 84 1.32 -9.39 -14.14
N GLN A 85 2.12 -9.97 -15.03
CA GLN A 85 2.45 -11.40 -14.95
C GLN A 85 3.36 -11.70 -13.76
N ARG A 86 4.40 -10.89 -13.51
CA ARG A 86 5.34 -11.10 -12.40
C ARG A 86 4.66 -10.99 -11.04
N LEU A 87 3.77 -10.01 -10.86
CA LEU A 87 3.02 -9.79 -9.62
C LEU A 87 2.13 -10.98 -9.25
N ASN A 88 1.76 -11.82 -10.22
CA ASN A 88 0.98 -13.04 -10.00
C ASN A 88 1.86 -14.28 -9.70
N SER A 89 3.18 -14.19 -9.84
CA SER A 89 4.09 -15.28 -9.49
C SER A 89 4.18 -15.44 -7.96
N THR A 90 4.29 -16.69 -7.50
CA THR A 90 4.45 -16.98 -6.06
C THR A 90 5.71 -16.34 -5.47
N GLU A 91 6.80 -16.27 -6.26
CA GLU A 91 8.05 -15.63 -5.84
C GLU A 91 7.87 -14.13 -5.55
N CYS A 92 7.18 -13.42 -6.45
CA CYS A 92 6.90 -11.99 -6.24
C CYS A 92 5.93 -11.78 -5.08
N ILE A 93 4.85 -12.58 -5.00
CA ILE A 93 3.87 -12.50 -3.90
C ILE A 93 4.55 -12.67 -2.54
N ASN A 94 5.49 -13.62 -2.41
CA ASN A 94 6.22 -13.87 -1.16
C ASN A 94 7.17 -12.74 -0.75
N ARG A 95 7.45 -11.76 -1.63
CA ARG A 95 8.24 -10.55 -1.35
C ARG A 95 7.38 -9.28 -1.37
N THR A 96 6.06 -9.42 -1.51
CA THR A 96 5.13 -8.29 -1.61
C THR A 96 4.50 -7.98 -0.25
N VAL A 97 4.52 -6.71 0.16
CA VAL A 97 3.74 -6.21 1.28
C VAL A 97 2.52 -5.42 0.79
N PHE A 98 1.43 -5.50 1.55
CA PHE A 98 0.30 -4.59 1.46
C PHE A 98 0.57 -3.39 2.37
N VAL A 99 0.28 -2.19 1.87
CA VAL A 99 0.41 -0.95 2.63
C VAL A 99 -0.96 -0.28 2.70
N GLY A 100 -1.50 -0.13 3.90
CA GLY A 100 -2.79 0.49 4.18
C GLY A 100 -2.66 1.88 4.77
N ALA A 101 -3.79 2.61 4.77
CA ALA A 101 -3.90 3.95 5.33
C ALA A 101 -2.87 4.93 4.75
N LEU A 102 -2.64 4.89 3.43
CA LEU A 102 -1.80 5.88 2.76
C LEU A 102 -2.44 7.27 2.77
N HIS A 103 -1.62 8.32 2.73
CA HIS A 103 -2.11 9.68 2.52
C HIS A 103 -2.47 9.89 1.04
N GLY A 104 -3.49 10.69 0.73
CA GLY A 104 -3.88 10.98 -0.67
C GLY A 104 -2.87 11.81 -1.47
N MET A 105 -1.74 12.16 -0.87
CA MET A 105 -0.61 12.84 -1.53
C MET A 105 0.57 11.90 -1.74
N MET A 106 0.47 10.63 -1.32
CA MET A 106 1.56 9.68 -1.49
C MET A 106 1.58 9.15 -2.91
N THR A 107 2.76 9.21 -3.52
CA THR A 107 3.06 8.60 -4.82
C THR A 107 3.68 7.22 -4.61
N ALA A 108 3.64 6.37 -5.64
CA ALA A 108 4.33 5.08 -5.63
C ALA A 108 5.85 5.27 -5.45
N TYR A 109 6.43 6.30 -6.05
CA TYR A 109 7.84 6.65 -5.89
C TYR A 109 8.20 6.99 -4.44
N ALA A 110 7.42 7.87 -3.80
CA ALA A 110 7.66 8.25 -2.40
C ALA A 110 7.55 7.02 -1.48
N LEU A 111 6.54 6.17 -1.71
CA LEU A 111 6.39 4.93 -0.97
C LEU A 111 7.58 3.98 -1.18
N ALA A 112 8.03 3.78 -2.42
CA ALA A 112 9.20 2.97 -2.74
C ALA A 112 10.46 3.48 -2.04
N ARG A 113 10.70 4.79 -2.07
CA ARG A 113 11.84 5.42 -1.40
C ARG A 113 11.83 5.22 0.10
N ILE A 114 10.70 5.48 0.77
CA ILE A 114 10.57 5.29 2.22
C ILE A 114 10.84 3.83 2.59
N CYS A 115 10.25 2.88 1.85
CA CYS A 115 10.48 1.46 2.11
C CYS A 115 11.93 1.03 1.82
N HIS A 116 12.54 1.58 0.77
CA HIS A 116 13.95 1.34 0.45
C HIS A 116 14.87 1.81 1.57
N GLU A 117 14.69 3.04 2.04
CA GLU A 117 15.53 3.64 3.09
C GLU A 117 15.38 2.92 4.45
N LEU A 118 14.19 2.39 4.76
CA LEU A 118 13.92 1.74 6.04
C LEU A 118 14.21 0.23 6.07
N PHE A 119 13.98 -0.47 4.96
CA PHE A 119 14.00 -1.95 4.94
C PHE A 119 14.93 -2.55 3.88
N GLY A 120 15.37 -1.77 2.90
CA GLY A 120 16.24 -2.20 1.80
C GLY A 120 15.53 -2.30 0.45
N ASP A 121 16.26 -2.73 -0.57
CA ASP A 121 15.91 -2.58 -1.98
C ASP A 121 14.48 -2.98 -2.37
N VAL A 122 13.83 -2.07 -3.10
CA VAL A 122 12.47 -2.20 -3.63
C VAL A 122 12.55 -2.32 -5.15
N GLU A 123 11.87 -3.30 -5.74
CA GLU A 123 11.78 -3.49 -7.20
C GLU A 123 10.57 -2.77 -7.79
N TYR A 124 9.48 -2.71 -7.04
CA TYR A 124 8.19 -2.20 -7.51
C TYR A 124 7.38 -1.61 -6.37
N ALA A 125 6.67 -0.52 -6.65
CA ALA A 125 5.61 -0.01 -5.80
C ALA A 125 4.41 0.41 -6.62
N ALA A 126 3.22 0.26 -6.04
CA ALA A 126 1.99 0.75 -6.65
C ALA A 126 0.99 1.25 -5.61
N ILE A 127 0.26 2.30 -5.97
CA ILE A 127 -0.88 2.81 -5.24
C ILE A 127 -2.12 2.16 -5.85
N ASP A 128 -2.94 1.53 -5.01
CA ASP A 128 -4.22 1.00 -5.46
C ASP A 128 -5.16 2.17 -5.81
N THR A 129 -5.84 2.03 -6.94
CA THR A 129 -6.76 3.03 -7.47
C THR A 129 -8.13 2.43 -7.75
N ASP A 130 -9.15 3.28 -7.80
CA ASP A 130 -10.50 2.90 -8.20
C ASP A 130 -10.64 2.78 -9.75
N ARG A 131 -11.87 2.55 -10.23
CA ARG A 131 -12.17 2.47 -11.67
C ARG A 131 -11.85 3.77 -12.44
N ASN A 132 -11.77 4.90 -11.74
CA ASN A 132 -11.43 6.20 -12.30
C ASN A 132 -9.95 6.53 -12.15
N LYS A 133 -9.12 5.54 -11.75
CA LYS A 133 -7.68 5.70 -11.47
C LYS A 133 -7.39 6.67 -10.31
N TYR A 134 -8.35 6.89 -9.42
CA TYR A 134 -8.18 7.73 -8.23
C TYR A 134 -7.65 6.90 -7.05
N PRO A 135 -6.65 7.38 -6.27
CA PRO A 135 -6.09 6.65 -5.13
C PRO A 135 -7.13 6.32 -4.06
N ILE A 136 -7.11 5.08 -3.55
CA ILE A 136 -8.04 4.62 -2.50
C ILE A 136 -7.40 4.49 -1.11
N GLY A 137 -6.15 4.95 -0.96
CA GLY A 137 -5.46 4.95 0.34
C GLY A 137 -4.81 3.61 0.71
N SER A 138 -4.56 2.75 -0.26
CA SER A 138 -3.75 1.54 -0.09
C SER A 138 -2.78 1.37 -1.25
N GLY A 139 -1.83 0.45 -1.09
CA GLY A 139 -0.84 0.14 -2.11
C GLY A 139 -0.09 -1.15 -1.81
N ARG A 140 0.91 -1.42 -2.64
CA ARG A 140 1.77 -2.60 -2.58
C ARG A 140 3.22 -2.22 -2.84
N VAL A 141 4.13 -2.93 -2.17
CA VAL A 141 5.57 -2.78 -2.37
C VAL A 141 6.18 -4.16 -2.50
N VAL A 142 7.03 -4.35 -3.51
CA VAL A 142 7.77 -5.60 -3.77
C VAL A 142 9.23 -5.36 -3.47
N PHE A 143 9.79 -6.12 -2.54
CA PHE A 143 11.20 -6.05 -2.18
C PHE A 143 12.05 -6.98 -3.04
N VAL A 144 13.32 -6.61 -3.25
CA VAL A 144 14.32 -7.46 -3.94
C VAL A 144 14.58 -8.75 -3.17
N ASN A 145 14.52 -8.74 -1.85
CA ASN A 145 14.89 -9.90 -1.05
C ASN A 145 13.91 -10.15 0.11
N ALA A 146 13.89 -11.39 0.58
CA ALA A 146 13.01 -11.81 1.66
C ALA A 146 13.35 -11.13 3.00
N HIS A 147 14.61 -10.74 3.23
CA HIS A 147 15.02 -10.08 4.46
C HIS A 147 14.35 -8.71 4.62
N SER A 148 14.38 -7.88 3.58
CA SER A 148 13.68 -6.59 3.52
C SER A 148 12.17 -6.75 3.69
N TYR A 149 11.57 -7.76 3.03
CA TYR A 149 10.17 -8.11 3.24
C TYR A 149 9.85 -8.43 4.71
N TYR A 150 10.63 -9.30 5.36
CA TYR A 150 10.38 -9.66 6.76
C TYR A 150 10.57 -8.47 7.71
N ALA A 151 11.56 -7.62 7.46
CA ALA A 151 11.76 -6.39 8.23
C ALA A 151 10.54 -5.47 8.14
N ALA A 152 10.02 -5.26 6.94
CA ALA A 152 8.83 -4.44 6.70
C ALA A 152 7.57 -4.99 7.40
N VAL A 153 7.29 -6.29 7.24
CA VAL A 153 6.13 -6.94 7.89
C VAL A 153 6.22 -6.91 9.42
N THR A 154 7.44 -7.01 9.96
CA THR A 154 7.69 -6.97 11.41
C THR A 154 7.47 -5.57 11.98
N ALA A 155 7.81 -4.52 11.21
CA ALA A 155 7.59 -3.14 11.62
C ALA A 155 6.10 -2.82 11.85
N ASN A 156 5.21 -3.41 11.04
CA ASN A 156 3.74 -3.35 11.12
C ASN A 156 3.12 -1.96 10.92
N TYR A 157 3.65 -0.93 11.56
CA TYR A 157 3.23 0.45 11.40
C TYR A 157 4.44 1.35 11.16
N LEU A 158 4.25 2.35 10.31
CA LEU A 158 5.23 3.43 10.12
C LEU A 158 4.55 4.77 10.28
N MET A 159 5.18 5.67 11.02
CA MET A 159 4.79 7.07 11.05
C MET A 159 5.55 7.82 9.97
N ILE A 160 4.84 8.38 9.01
CA ILE A 160 5.39 9.27 7.99
C ILE A 160 5.13 10.70 8.44
N GLU A 161 6.20 11.46 8.61
CA GLU A 161 6.16 12.87 8.95
C GLU A 161 6.82 13.68 7.84
N CYS A 162 6.07 14.62 7.27
CA CYS A 162 6.58 15.60 6.32
C CYS A 162 5.91 16.96 6.58
N ASP A 163 6.40 18.01 5.93
CA ASP A 163 5.89 19.38 6.10
C ASP A 163 4.38 19.52 5.86
N LYS A 164 3.78 18.60 5.08
CA LYS A 164 2.38 18.66 4.67
C LYS A 164 1.45 17.78 5.48
N PHE A 165 1.95 16.66 6.01
CA PHE A 165 1.13 15.72 6.76
C PHE A 165 1.97 14.87 7.70
N CYS A 166 1.32 14.43 8.78
CA CYS A 166 1.79 13.35 9.61
C CYS A 166 0.74 12.23 9.57
N LYS A 167 1.15 11.02 9.18
CA LYS A 167 0.23 9.89 9.04
C LYS A 167 0.89 8.58 9.42
N VAL A 168 0.20 7.78 10.22
CA VAL A 168 0.57 6.40 10.50
C VAL A 168 0.00 5.51 9.41
N ILE A 169 0.86 4.79 8.71
CA ILE A 169 0.52 3.78 7.70
C ILE A 169 0.66 2.39 8.30
N GLN A 170 -0.05 1.42 7.72
CA GLN A 170 0.01 0.02 8.12
C GLN A 170 0.73 -0.80 7.05
N ILE A 171 1.60 -1.73 7.46
CA ILE A 171 2.29 -2.68 6.60
C ILE A 171 1.90 -4.10 7.03
N ASP A 172 1.30 -4.83 6.09
CA ASP A 172 0.89 -6.21 6.26
C ASP A 172 1.49 -7.10 5.16
N PRO A 173 1.59 -8.42 5.39
CA PRO A 173 1.82 -9.36 4.30
C PRO A 173 0.78 -9.19 3.20
N TYR A 174 1.20 -9.16 1.94
CA TYR A 174 0.25 -9.26 0.84
C TYR A 174 -0.28 -10.71 0.75
N VAL A 175 -1.59 -10.88 0.85
CA VAL A 175 -2.25 -12.19 0.79
C VAL A 175 -2.92 -12.38 -0.56
N SER A 176 -2.53 -13.45 -1.27
CA SER A 176 -3.10 -13.86 -2.55
C SER A 176 -3.76 -15.23 -2.45
N ASP A 177 -4.86 -15.42 -3.18
CA ASP A 177 -5.64 -16.66 -3.19
C ASP A 177 -5.04 -17.73 -4.12
N ASN A 178 -4.06 -17.35 -4.95
CA ASN A 178 -3.46 -18.18 -5.99
C ASN A 178 -2.06 -18.68 -5.61
N VAL A 179 -1.80 -18.89 -4.32
CA VAL A 179 -0.51 -19.42 -3.84
C VAL A 179 -0.67 -20.88 -3.42
N PRO A 180 0.16 -21.82 -3.89
CA PRO A 180 0.13 -23.21 -3.45
C PRO A 180 0.35 -23.34 -1.94
N CYS A 181 -0.31 -24.32 -1.34
CA CYS A 181 -0.07 -24.69 0.05
C CYS A 181 1.38 -25.19 0.21
N THR A 182 2.07 -24.74 1.24
CA THR A 182 3.42 -25.22 1.60
C THR A 182 3.41 -26.70 2.00
N GLY A 183 2.28 -27.19 2.49
CA GLY A 183 2.18 -28.50 3.11
C GLY A 183 2.58 -28.49 4.58
N ASN A 184 2.65 -29.67 5.19
CA ASN A 184 2.97 -29.83 6.60
C ASN A 184 4.25 -30.67 6.76
N ASN A 185 5.20 -30.19 7.56
CA ASN A 185 6.44 -30.92 7.90
C ASN A 185 7.17 -31.53 6.69
N GLY A 186 7.24 -30.81 5.56
CA GLY A 186 7.92 -31.27 4.35
C GLY A 186 7.11 -32.20 3.45
N GLN A 187 5.85 -32.52 3.80
CA GLN A 187 4.94 -33.25 2.93
C GLN A 187 4.37 -32.33 1.86
N TRP A 188 4.44 -32.77 0.60
CA TRP A 188 3.84 -32.08 -0.53
C TRP A 188 2.31 -31.98 -0.40
N CYS A 189 1.74 -30.86 -0.82
CA CYS A 189 0.30 -30.62 -0.86
C CYS A 189 -0.09 -29.99 -2.20
N SER A 190 -1.06 -30.57 -2.90
CA SER A 190 -1.56 -30.04 -4.18
C SER A 190 -2.65 -28.98 -4.03
N ASN A 191 -3.09 -28.67 -2.80
CA ASN A 191 -4.14 -27.70 -2.55
C ASN A 191 -3.60 -26.26 -2.60
N MET A 192 -4.47 -25.30 -2.86
CA MET A 192 -4.15 -23.87 -2.69
C MET A 192 -4.12 -23.49 -1.21
N GLY A 193 -3.24 -22.55 -0.88
CA GLY A 193 -3.14 -21.98 0.45
C GLY A 193 -4.22 -20.93 0.68
N GLN A 194 -5.13 -21.21 1.60
CA GLN A 194 -6.24 -20.31 1.97
C GLN A 194 -5.83 -19.39 3.12
N TYR A 195 -4.86 -19.82 3.93
CA TYR A 195 -4.41 -19.12 5.13
C TYR A 195 -2.95 -18.75 5.00
N PHE A 196 -2.63 -17.49 5.25
CA PHE A 196 -1.27 -17.02 5.43
C PHE A 196 -0.92 -16.95 6.92
N CYS A 197 0.17 -17.58 7.34
CA CYS A 197 0.65 -17.50 8.71
C CYS A 197 1.66 -16.34 8.86
N ARG A 198 1.28 -15.27 9.57
CA ARG A 198 2.15 -14.09 9.82
C ARG A 198 3.29 -14.33 10.80
N SER A 199 3.32 -15.47 11.50
CA SER A 199 4.42 -15.76 12.43
C SER A 199 5.73 -15.95 11.67
N LEU A 200 6.81 -15.30 12.12
CA LEU A 200 8.16 -15.42 11.53
C LEU A 200 8.68 -16.86 11.48
N LYS A 201 8.16 -17.75 12.34
CA LYS A 201 8.48 -19.18 12.31
C LYS A 201 7.88 -19.90 11.09
N CYS A 202 6.82 -19.36 10.52
CA CYS A 202 6.07 -19.96 9.43
C CYS A 202 6.20 -19.14 8.14
N MET A 203 5.72 -17.88 8.12
CA MET A 203 5.68 -16.95 6.98
C MET A 203 5.29 -17.60 5.65
N LYS A 204 4.24 -18.41 5.67
CA LYS A 204 3.87 -19.32 4.57
C LYS A 204 2.37 -19.49 4.44
N TYR A 205 1.98 -19.99 3.27
CA TYR A 205 0.62 -20.32 2.91
C TYR A 205 0.27 -21.78 3.24
N TYR A 206 -0.92 -21.99 3.79
CA TYR A 206 -1.44 -23.30 4.16
C TYR A 206 -2.90 -23.44 3.72
N CYS A 207 -3.28 -24.63 3.23
CA CYS A 207 -4.70 -25.01 3.12
C CYS A 207 -5.27 -25.33 4.50
N ALA A 208 -6.60 -25.40 4.63
CA ALA A 208 -7.25 -25.67 5.92
C ALA A 208 -6.69 -26.93 6.62
N THR A 209 -6.56 -28.04 5.88
CA THR A 209 -6.03 -29.29 6.43
C THR A 209 -4.58 -29.18 6.90
N CYS A 210 -3.70 -28.54 6.10
CA CYS A 210 -2.30 -28.38 6.49
C CYS A 210 -2.12 -27.37 7.62
N TRP A 211 -3.05 -26.41 7.77
CA TRP A 211 -3.07 -25.51 8.91
C TRP A 211 -3.35 -26.26 10.20
N ASP A 212 -4.43 -27.06 10.23
CA ASP A 212 -4.85 -27.79 11.44
C ASP A 212 -3.85 -28.87 11.85
N LEU A 213 -3.16 -29.49 10.90
CA LEU A 213 -2.15 -30.52 11.20
C LEU A 213 -0.79 -29.93 11.64
N ASN A 214 -0.55 -28.63 11.46
CA ASN A 214 0.73 -28.02 11.81
C ASN A 214 0.83 -27.80 13.32
N SER A 215 1.86 -28.35 13.96
CA SER A 215 2.03 -28.25 15.41
C SER A 215 2.16 -26.81 15.92
N ASN A 216 2.66 -25.88 15.09
CA ASN A 216 2.73 -24.46 15.43
C ASN A 216 1.38 -23.76 15.42
N HIS A 217 0.36 -24.36 14.81
CA HIS A 217 -0.99 -23.81 14.66
C HIS A 217 -2.03 -24.54 15.51
N LEU A 218 -1.65 -25.67 16.12
CA LEU A 218 -2.53 -26.41 17.03
C LEU A 218 -2.91 -25.55 18.24
N THR A 219 -4.21 -25.45 18.46
CA THR A 219 -4.79 -24.97 19.73
C THR A 219 -4.73 -26.14 20.72
N THR A 220 -3.60 -26.34 21.38
CA THR A 220 -3.61 -27.22 22.55
C THR A 220 -4.29 -26.47 23.69
N GLN A 221 -5.47 -26.94 24.11
CA GLN A 221 -5.98 -26.67 25.45
C GLN A 221 -5.03 -27.40 26.42
N THR A 222 -3.88 -26.80 26.73
CA THR A 222 -3.05 -27.32 27.82
C THR A 222 -3.71 -26.94 29.13
N ASN A 223 -3.79 -27.91 30.03
CA ASN A 223 -4.30 -27.77 31.38
C ASN A 223 -3.70 -26.55 32.10
N GLU A 224 -4.45 -26.02 33.07
CA GLU A 224 -4.41 -24.69 33.72
C GLU A 224 -3.09 -24.16 34.33
N CYS A 225 -1.90 -24.69 34.00
CA CYS A 225 -0.64 -24.34 34.66
C CYS A 225 0.50 -23.83 33.74
N GLU A 226 0.31 -23.72 32.42
CA GLU A 226 1.31 -23.12 31.52
C GLU A 226 0.73 -21.91 30.76
N PRO A 227 1.51 -20.84 30.51
CA PRO A 227 1.05 -19.74 29.67
C PRO A 227 0.69 -20.31 28.29
N PRO A 228 -0.47 -19.94 27.71
CA PRO A 228 -0.92 -20.52 26.45
C PRO A 228 0.17 -20.32 25.40
N ALA A 229 0.65 -21.41 24.80
CA ALA A 229 1.54 -21.34 23.65
C ALA A 229 0.92 -20.36 22.63
N MET A 230 1.70 -19.41 22.12
CA MET A 230 1.19 -18.41 21.17
C MET A 230 0.61 -19.11 19.93
N VAL A 231 -0.70 -19.32 19.93
CA VAL A 231 -1.43 -19.90 18.80
C VAL A 231 -1.35 -18.91 17.64
N HIS A 232 -0.70 -19.33 16.56
CA HIS A 232 -0.65 -18.52 15.34
C HIS A 232 -2.07 -18.33 14.79
N LYS A 233 -2.36 -17.15 14.25
CA LYS A 233 -3.67 -16.83 13.68
C LYS A 233 -3.62 -16.82 12.15
N PRO A 234 -4.62 -17.40 11.46
CA PRO A 234 -4.66 -17.36 10.01
C PRO A 234 -5.00 -15.95 9.54
N LEU A 235 -4.21 -15.42 8.61
CA LEU A 235 -4.54 -14.23 7.84
C LEU A 235 -5.18 -14.67 6.53
N MET A 236 -6.36 -14.14 6.24
CA MET A 236 -7.11 -14.40 5.02
C MET A 236 -7.25 -13.10 4.24
N ARG A 237 -7.37 -13.21 2.92
CA ARG A 237 -7.80 -12.09 2.11
C ARG A 237 -9.25 -11.75 2.48
N ASN A 238 -9.55 -10.47 2.66
CA ASN A 238 -10.94 -10.04 2.78
C ASN A 238 -11.65 -10.41 1.47
N ALA A 239 -12.66 -11.29 1.55
CA ALA A 239 -13.49 -11.61 0.41
C ALA A 239 -14.08 -10.29 -0.10
N ARG A 240 -13.73 -9.91 -1.33
CA ARG A 240 -14.42 -8.81 -2.02
C ARG A 240 -15.86 -9.28 -2.16
N THR A 241 -16.78 -8.74 -1.37
CA THR A 241 -18.19 -8.75 -1.73
C THR A 241 -18.26 -8.06 -3.09
N ALA A 242 -18.52 -8.87 -4.13
CA ALA A 242 -18.73 -8.43 -5.49
C ALA A 242 -19.93 -7.48 -5.58
#